data_AF-A0A840Y8E1-F1
#
_entry.id   AF-A0A840Y8E1-F1
#
_cell.length_a   1.000
_cell.length_b   1.000
_cell.length_c   1.000
_cell.angle_alpha   90.00
_cell.angle_beta   90.00
_cell.angle_gamma   90.00
#
_symmetry.space_group_name_H-M   'P 1'
#
loop_
_entity.id
_entity.type
_entity.pdbx_description
1 polymer ?
#
loop_
_entity_poly.entity_id
_entity_poly.type
_entity_poly.pdbx_seq_one_letter_code
_entity_poly.pdbx_strand_id
1 'polypeptide(L)'
;MSGITDPLVADLVEWAARRPRSLAELNEAWRTSCPRLMVWEEAFEKGFLARAEPVRVTPLGMALLAGSRGAERQGQAPAPPG
;
A
#
# COMPACT_ATOMS: atom_id res chain seq x y z
N MET A 1 17.64 -1.03 11.82
CA MET A 1 17.71 -2.02 10.72
C MET A 1 16.53 -1.74 9.79
N SER A 2 16.72 -0.84 8.83
CA SER A 2 15.70 -0.45 7.86
C SER A 2 16.15 -1.01 6.51
N GLY A 3 15.60 -2.14 6.09
CA GLY A 3 16.14 -2.81 4.89
C GLY A 3 15.13 -3.54 4.04
N ILE A 4 13.94 -3.87 4.56
CA ILE A 4 12.93 -4.60 3.78
C ILE A 4 11.59 -3.95 4.09
N THR A 5 11.04 -3.22 3.12
CA THR A 5 9.64 -2.78 3.17
C THR A 5 8.76 -4.03 3.14
N ASP A 6 7.79 -4.12 4.06
CA ASP A 6 6.87 -5.26 4.11
C ASP A 6 6.21 -5.45 2.73
N PRO A 7 6.26 -6.66 2.14
CA PRO A 7 5.59 -6.97 0.88
C PRO A 7 4.11 -6.54 0.85
N LEU A 8 3.39 -6.65 1.96
CA LEU A 8 1.98 -6.22 2.06
C LEU A 8 1.83 -4.70 1.91
N VAL A 9 2.78 -3.91 2.40
CA VAL A 9 2.78 -2.45 2.21
C VAL A 9 3.00 -2.10 0.74
N ALA A 10 3.92 -2.79 0.06
CA ALA A 10 4.12 -2.59 -1.38
C ALA A 10 2.87 -2.99 -2.19
N ASP A 11 2.26 -4.11 -1.84
CA ASP A 11 1.04 -4.62 -2.46
C ASP A 11 -0.15 -3.66 -2.27
N LEU A 12 -0.29 -3.08 -1.08
CA LEU A 12 -1.28 -2.04 -0.80
C LEU A 12 -1.06 -0.80 -1.67
N VAL A 13 0.19 -0.32 -1.76
CA VAL A 13 0.53 0.87 -2.55
C VAL A 13 0.26 0.61 -4.04
N GLU A 14 0.57 -0.58 -4.54
CA GLU A 14 0.26 -0.98 -5.91
C GLU A 14 -1.24 -1.03 -6.13
N TRP A 15 -1.98 -1.65 -5.21
CA TRP A 15 -3.42 -1.71 -5.24
C TRP A 15 -3.97 -0.29 -5.34
N ALA A 16 -3.62 0.61 -4.42
CA ALA A 16 -4.06 2.01 -4.37
C ALA A 16 -3.68 2.80 -5.63
N ALA A 17 -2.54 2.53 -6.25
CA ALA A 17 -2.10 3.23 -7.48
C ALA A 17 -2.97 2.93 -8.71
N ARG A 18 -3.69 1.80 -8.75
CA ARG A 18 -4.49 1.39 -9.92
C ARG A 18 -5.66 2.30 -10.25
N ARG A 19 -6.29 2.89 -9.22
CA ARG A 19 -7.43 3.81 -9.36
C ARG A 19 -7.55 4.69 -8.12
N PRO A 20 -8.12 5.90 -8.22
CA PRO A 20 -8.49 6.67 -7.05
C PRO A 20 -9.37 5.85 -6.11
N ARG A 21 -9.04 5.87 -4.81
CA ARG A 21 -9.77 5.15 -3.77
C ARG A 21 -9.97 6.00 -2.54
N SER A 22 -11.09 5.79 -1.85
CA SER A 22 -11.36 6.50 -0.60
C SER A 22 -10.61 5.87 0.57
N LEU A 23 -10.46 6.64 1.65
CA LEU A 23 -9.94 6.09 2.91
C LEU A 23 -10.86 4.99 3.46
N ALA A 24 -12.17 5.05 3.17
CA ALA A 24 -13.13 4.03 3.56
C ALA A 24 -12.88 2.70 2.83
N GLU A 25 -12.71 2.73 1.50
CA GLU A 25 -12.37 1.53 0.71
C GLU A 25 -11.03 0.92 1.16
N LEU A 26 -10.05 1.76 1.47
CA LEU A 26 -8.74 1.33 1.98
C LEU A 26 -8.91 0.58 3.31
N ASN A 27 -9.66 1.18 4.24
CA ASN A 27 -9.96 0.60 5.55
C ASN A 27 -10.73 -0.71 5.44
N GLU A 28 -11.79 -0.76 4.64
CA GLU A 28 -12.62 -1.95 4.48
C GLU A 28 -11.86 -3.09 3.83
N ALA A 29 -11.16 -2.79 2.73
CA ALA A 29 -10.47 -3.79 1.96
C ALA A 29 -9.25 -4.33 2.72
N TRP A 30 -8.43 -3.48 3.36
CA TRP A 30 -7.18 -3.88 4.03
C TRP A 30 -7.32 -4.00 5.54
N ARG A 31 -8.53 -4.24 6.03
CA ARG A 31 -8.77 -4.52 7.45
C ARG A 31 -8.24 -5.91 7.80
N THR A 32 -7.10 -5.98 8.48
CA THR A 32 -6.62 -7.25 9.05
C THR A 32 -6.99 -7.38 10.52
N SER A 33 -7.30 -8.60 10.95
CA SER A 33 -7.69 -8.94 12.33
C SER A 33 -6.59 -8.81 13.40
N CYS A 34 -5.35 -8.50 13.00
CA CYS A 34 -4.21 -8.40 13.93
C CYS A 34 -4.02 -6.95 14.43
N PRO A 35 -3.92 -6.69 15.75
CA PRO A 35 -4.14 -5.36 16.31
C PRO A 35 -2.89 -4.45 16.38
N ARG A 36 -1.73 -4.86 15.87
CA ARG A 36 -0.49 -4.10 16.15
C ARG A 36 -0.33 -2.84 15.29
N LEU A 37 -0.71 -2.90 14.02
CA LEU A 37 -0.77 -1.77 13.09
C LEU A 37 -1.42 -2.28 11.79
N MET A 38 -2.41 -1.58 11.24
CA MET A 38 -2.96 -2.00 9.94
C MET A 38 -1.96 -1.65 8.82
N VAL A 39 -1.85 -2.48 7.79
CA VAL A 39 -0.92 -2.28 6.65
C VAL A 39 -1.06 -0.88 6.04
N TRP A 40 -2.29 -0.35 6.03
CA TRP A 40 -2.55 0.99 5.50
C TRP A 40 -2.09 2.13 6.40
N GLU A 41 -2.07 1.93 7.71
CA GLU A 41 -1.49 2.89 8.65
C GLU A 41 0.01 2.97 8.44
N GLU A 42 0.68 1.82 8.30
CA GLU A 42 2.11 1.75 8.01
C GLU A 42 2.47 2.45 6.68
N ALA A 43 1.64 2.30 5.64
CA ALA A 43 1.85 2.99 4.37
C ALA A 43 1.73 4.52 4.48
N PHE A 44 0.85 5.02 5.36
CA PHE A 44 0.79 6.46 5.68
C PHE A 44 2.00 6.90 6.51
N GLU A 45 2.39 6.13 7.53
CA GLU A 45 3.53 6.46 8.39
C GLU A 45 4.85 6.50 7.62
N LYS A 46 5.05 5.58 6.68
CA LYS A 46 6.22 5.58 5.78
C LYS A 46 6.13 6.63 4.67
N GLY A 47 5.01 7.35 4.56
CA GLY A 47 4.81 8.37 3.55
C GLY A 47 4.66 7.84 2.12
N PHE A 48 4.28 6.57 1.95
CA PHE A 48 3.95 6.00 0.63
C PHE A 48 2.56 6.41 0.16
N LEU A 49 1.64 6.60 1.10
CA LEU A 49 0.31 7.16 0.88
C LEU A 49 0.18 8.51 1.59
N ALA A 50 -0.66 9.39 1.05
CA ALA A 50 -1.04 10.65 1.67
C ALA A 50 -2.53 10.67 1.98
N ARG A 51 -2.88 11.11 3.20
CA ARG A 51 -4.27 11.27 3.63
C ARG A 51 -4.91 12.40 2.82
N ALA A 52 -5.66 12.01 1.80
CA ALA A 52 -6.44 12.87 0.92
C ALA A 52 -7.72 12.12 0.55
N GLU A 53 -8.72 12.83 0.00
CA GLU A 53 -9.91 12.21 -0.56
C GLU A 53 -9.99 12.57 -2.06
N PRO A 54 -9.77 11.61 -2.97
CA PRO A 54 -9.34 10.23 -2.72
C PRO A 54 -7.88 10.14 -2.22
N VAL A 55 -7.52 9.01 -1.61
CA VAL A 55 -6.16 8.70 -1.13
C VAL A 55 -5.17 8.83 -2.29
N ARG A 56 -4.03 9.47 -2.03
CA ARG A 56 -2.99 9.70 -3.04
C ARG A 56 -1.77 8.83 -2.76
N VAL A 57 -1.26 8.18 -3.81
CA VAL A 57 0.08 7.58 -3.78
C VAL A 57 1.11 8.70 -3.94
N THR A 58 2.07 8.76 -3.03
CA THR A 58 3.10 9.80 -3.03
C THR A 58 4.21 9.46 -4.05
N PRO A 59 5.09 10.42 -4.39
CA PRO A 59 6.28 10.11 -5.18
C PRO A 59 7.15 9.01 -4.55
N LEU A 60 7.21 8.94 -3.22
CA LEU A 60 7.92 7.89 -2.50
C LEU A 60 7.25 6.52 -2.67
N GLY A 61 5.91 6.46 -2.63
CA GLY A 61 5.15 5.24 -2.92
C GLY A 61 5.34 4.78 -4.37
N MET A 62 5.38 5.71 -5.33
CA MET A 62 5.68 5.38 -6.73
C MET A 62 7.11 4.86 -6.90
N ALA A 63 8.08 5.42 -6.19
CA ALA A 63 9.46 4.95 -6.20
C ALA A 63 9.60 3.53 -5.59
N LEU A 64 8.84 3.24 -4.53
CA LEU A 64 8.74 1.88 -3.97
C LEU A 64 8.29 0.89 -5.06
N LEU A 65 7.21 1.19 -5.79
CA LEU A 65 6.71 0.34 -6.86
C LEU A 65 7.71 0.18 -8.01
N ALA A 66 8.46 1.23 -8.35
CA ALA A 66 9.49 1.16 -9.37
C ALA A 66 10.64 0.21 -8.96
N GLY A 67 11.03 0.20 -7.68
CA GLY A 67 12.02 -0.73 -7.14
C GLY A 67 11.53 -2.19 -7.08
N SER A 68 10.24 -2.41 -6.80
CA SER A 68 9.63 -3.75 -6.73
C SER A 68 9.45 -4.42 -8.09
N ARG A 69 9.38 -3.65 -9.19
CA ARG A 69 9.19 -4.16 -10.57
C ARG A 69 10.34 -5.07 -11.06
N GLY A 70 11.50 -5.03 -10.41
CA GLY A 70 12.61 -5.94 -10.72
C GLY A 70 12.43 -7.38 -10.21
N ALA A 71 11.42 -7.65 -9.38
CA ALA A 71 11.22 -8.95 -8.71
C ALA A 71 9.96 -9.73 -9.17
N GLU A 72 9.43 -9.45 -10.37
CA GLU A 72 8.33 -10.20 -11.02
C GLU A 72 6.98 -10.25 -10.28
N ARG A 73 6.21 -9.14 -10.33
CA ARG A 73 4.74 -9.17 -10.20
C ARG A 73 4.08 -8.26 -11.23
N GLN A 74 4.09 -8.67 -12.49
CA GLN A 74 3.26 -8.05 -13.53
C GLN A 74 1.92 -8.79 -13.57
N GLY A 75 0.87 -8.18 -12.99
CA GLY A 75 -0.52 -8.58 -13.29
C GLY A 75 -1.53 -8.20 -12.22
N GLN A 76 -1.28 -8.55 -10.97
CA GLN A 76 -2.31 -8.42 -9.92
C GLN A 76 -1.63 -8.08 -8.58
N ALA A 77 -1.79 -6.84 -8.11
CA ALA A 77 -1.61 -6.51 -6.70
C ALA A 77 -2.48 -7.51 -5.95
N PRO A 78 -1.92 -8.29 -5.01
CA PRO A 78 -2.69 -9.33 -4.35
C PRO A 78 -3.93 -8.68 -3.75
N ALA A 79 -5.04 -9.42 -3.85
CA ALA A 79 -6.25 -9.02 -3.18
C ALA A 79 -5.91 -8.78 -1.70
N PRO A 80 -6.57 -7.79 -1.07
CA PRO A 80 -6.37 -7.55 0.34
C PRO A 80 -6.51 -8.86 1.14
N PRO A 81 -5.70 -9.08 2.19
CA PRO A 81 -5.86 -10.23 3.07
C PRO A 81 -7.26 -10.20 3.70
N GLY A 82 -8.00 -11.31 3.55
CA GLY A 82 -9.34 -11.49 4.12
C GLY A 82 -9.36 -11.79 5.61
#